data_AF-W4L691-F1
#
_entry.id   AF-W4L691-F1
#
_cell.length_a   1.000
_cell.length_b   1.000
_cell.length_c   1.000
_cell.angle_alpha   90.00
_cell.angle_beta   90.00
_cell.angle_gamma   90.00
#
_symmetry.space_group_name_H-M   'P 1'
#
loop_
_entity.id
_entity.type
_entity.pdbx_description
1 polymer ?
#
loop_
_entity_poly.entity_id
_entity_poly.type
_entity_poly.pdbx_seq_one_letter_code
_entity_poly.pdbx_strand_id
1 'polypeptide(L)' 'IEKIEVVRYGKVRRAKLFYLRKLRGRAARIKERRMR' A
#
# COMPACT_ATOMS: atom_id res chain seq x y z
N ILE A 1 2.46 19.20 -13.36
CA ILE A 1 1.91 18.01 -12.65
C ILE A 1 0.41 18.14 -12.72
N GLU A 2 -0.24 17.31 -13.52
CA GLU A 2 -1.68 17.16 -13.52
C GLU A 2 -2.08 16.31 -12.31
N LYS A 3 -3.28 16.54 -11.80
CA LYS A 3 -3.83 16.04 -10.52
C LYS A 3 -3.50 14.57 -10.22
N ILE A 4 -3.11 14.29 -8.96
CA ILE A 4 -2.94 12.92 -8.45
C ILE A 4 -4.24 12.47 -7.78
N GLU A 5 -4.84 11.41 -8.28
CA GLU A 5 -6.03 10.80 -7.68
C GLU A 5 -5.66 9.58 -6.84
N VAL A 6 -6.02 9.63 -5.56
CA VAL A 6 -5.76 8.52 -4.64
C VAL A 6 -6.90 7.51 -4.76
N VAL A 7 -6.59 6.35 -5.34
CA VAL A 7 -7.58 5.28 -5.57
C VAL A 7 -7.91 4.51 -4.27
N ARG A 8 -6.92 4.29 -3.40
CA ARG A 8 -7.09 3.45 -2.20
C ARG A 8 -6.05 3.74 -1.13
N TYR A 9 -6.48 3.73 0.13
CA TYR A 9 -5.58 3.83 1.29
C TYR A 9 -5.27 2.44 1.88
N GLY A 10 -3.98 2.12 2.00
CA GLY A 10 -3.50 0.90 2.65
C GLY A 10 -2.97 1.15 4.06
N LYS A 11 -3.14 0.18 4.98
CA LYS A 11 -2.50 0.23 6.30
C LYS A 11 -1.13 -0.45 6.22
N VAL A 12 -0.08 0.33 6.33
CA VAL A 12 1.32 -0.14 6.36
C VAL A 12 1.98 0.20 7.68
N ARG A 13 2.94 -0.61 8.11
CA ARG A 13 3.71 -0.37 9.35
C ARG A 13 4.99 0.42 9.10
N ARG A 14 5.58 0.29 7.92
CA ARG A 14 6.84 0.93 7.55
C ARG A 14 6.57 2.01 6.51
N ALA A 15 7.23 3.16 6.64
CA ALA A 15 7.13 4.26 5.67
C ALA A 15 7.72 3.89 4.31
N LYS A 16 8.82 3.13 4.29
CA LYS A 16 9.45 2.64 3.07
C LYS A 16 8.95 1.23 2.72
N LEU A 17 8.40 1.07 1.51
CA LEU A 17 7.80 -0.18 1.02
C LEU A 17 8.77 -1.10 0.25
N PHE A 18 10.09 -0.91 0.40
CA PHE A 18 11.07 -1.76 -0.28
C PHE A 18 10.95 -3.24 0.05
N TYR A 19 10.40 -3.56 1.23
CA TYR A 19 10.12 -4.94 1.63
C TYR A 19 9.09 -5.63 0.72
N LEU A 20 8.23 -4.89 0.02
CA LEU A 20 7.29 -5.46 -0.93
C LEU A 20 7.98 -6.01 -2.19
N ARG A 21 9.18 -5.49 -2.54
CA ARG A 21 9.89 -5.90 -3.75
C ARG A 21 10.27 -7.39 -3.75
N LYS A 22 10.51 -7.94 -2.56
CA LYS A 22 10.85 -9.36 -2.36
C LYS A 22 9.63 -10.25 -2.09
N LEU A 23 8.44 -9.66 -1.90
CA LEU A 23 7.21 -10.40 -1.60
C LEU A 23 6.37 -10.53 -2.86
N ARG A 24 5.73 -11.70 -3.06
CA ARG A 24 4.85 -11.95 -4.20
C ARG A 24 3.56 -12.64 -3.78
N GLY A 25 2.53 -12.55 -4.62
CA GLY A 25 1.23 -13.16 -4.41
C GLY A 25 0.55 -12.66 -3.13
N ARG A 26 0.03 -13.59 -2.33
CA ARG A 26 -0.71 -13.29 -1.09
C ARG A 26 0.13 -12.51 -0.07
N ALA A 27 1.46 -12.73 -0.04
CA ALA A 27 2.35 -12.10 0.93
C ALA A 27 2.57 -10.59 0.67
N ALA A 28 2.41 -10.13 -0.57
CA ALA A 28 2.55 -8.71 -0.92
C ALA A 28 1.25 -7.91 -0.67
N ARG A 29 0.14 -8.57 -0.33
CA ARG A 29 -1.17 -7.92 -0.25
C ARG A 29 -1.28 -7.07 1.01
N ILE A 30 -1.44 -5.76 0.82
CA ILE A 30 -1.66 -4.82 1.91
C ILE A 30 -3.17 -4.72 2.21
N LYS A 31 -3.53 -4.81 3.50
CA LYS A 31 -4.91 -4.59 3.94
C LYS A 31 -5.28 -3.12 3.77
N GLU A 32 -6.51 -2.91 3.32
CA GLU A 32 -7.10 -1.58 3.22
C GLU A 32 -7.19 -0.93 4.60
N ARG A 33 -6.88 0.36 4.66
CA ARG A 33 -7.20 1.16 5.83
C ARG A 33 -8.67 1.53 5.69
N ARG A 34 -9.56 0.74 6.29
CA ARG A 34 -10.94 1.16 6.51
C ARG A 34 -10.88 2.36 7.45
N MET A 35 -10.98 3.56 6.88
CA MET A 35 -11.29 4.76 7.64
C MET A 35 -12.70 4.51 8.19
N ARG A 36 -12.81 4.49 9.52
CA ARG A 36 -14.10 4.60 10.17
C ARG A 36 -14.57 6.05 10.04
#